data_AF-A0A5N9B410-F1
#
_entry.id   AF-A0A5N9B410-F1
#
_cell.length_a   1.000
_cell.length_b   1.000
_cell.length_c   1.000
_cell.angle_alpha   90.00
_cell.angle_beta   90.00
_cell.angle_gamma   90.00
#
_symmetry.space_group_name_H-M   'P 1'
#
loop_
_entity.id
_entity.type
_entity.pdbx_description
1 polymer ?
#
loop_
_entity_poly.entity_id
_entity_poly.type
_entity_poly.pdbx_seq_one_letter_code
_entity_poly.pdbx_strand_id
1 'polypeptide(L)' 'MQMVDFKTIIKDFPILNRKIKDNKLIYFDNAATSQKPKVVIDTLSNFYSNNNANIHRGVHTLSMEATYLYDESK' A
#
# COMPACT_ATOMS: atom_id res chain seq x y z
N MET A 1 0.65 -23.73 17.12
CA MET A 1 1.08 -22.48 16.45
C MET A 1 1.03 -22.76 14.95
N GLN A 2 0.25 -21.98 14.19
CA GLN A 2 0.13 -22.20 12.74
C GLN A 2 1.42 -21.72 12.07
N MET A 3 1.95 -22.51 11.12
CA MET A 3 3.20 -22.20 10.44
C MET A 3 2.95 -21.10 9.40
N VAL A 4 3.76 -20.04 9.43
CA VAL A 4 3.65 -18.92 8.48
C VAL A 4 4.36 -19.28 7.17
N ASP A 5 3.67 -19.13 6.05
CA ASP A 5 4.27 -19.32 4.71
C ASP A 5 4.88 -18.02 4.17
N PHE A 6 6.19 -17.86 4.41
CA PHE A 6 6.94 -16.71 3.94
C PHE A 6 7.04 -16.61 2.41
N LYS A 7 6.95 -17.73 1.66
CA LYS A 7 7.02 -17.67 0.20
C LYS A 7 5.79 -16.99 -0.38
N THR A 8 4.64 -17.18 0.26
CA THR A 8 3.41 -16.49 -0.12
C THR A 8 3.49 -15.01 0.24
N ILE A 9 3.90 -14.67 1.48
CA ILE A 9 4.03 -13.27 1.92
C ILE A 9 4.97 -12.45 1.03
N ILE A 10 6.12 -13.00 0.62
CA ILE A 10 7.09 -12.28 -0.23
C ILE A 10 6.47 -11.85 -1.57
N LYS A 11 5.51 -12.62 -2.12
CA LYS A 11 4.85 -12.28 -3.39
C LYS A 11 4.03 -11.00 -3.29
N ASP A 12 3.56 -10.65 -2.10
CA ASP A 12 2.81 -9.41 -1.88
C ASP A 12 3.71 -8.18 -1.98
N PHE A 13 5.04 -8.31 -1.85
CA PHE A 13 5.98 -7.19 -1.91
C PHE A 13 6.73 -7.18 -3.25
N PRO A 14 6.19 -6.53 -4.30
CA PRO A 14 6.72 -6.64 -5.65
C PRO A 14 8.19 -6.21 -5.78
N ILE A 15 8.62 -5.24 -4.97
CA ILE A 15 10.01 -4.75 -4.98
C ILE A 15 11.04 -5.82 -4.59
N LEU A 16 10.66 -6.83 -3.80
CA LEU A 16 11.56 -7.92 -3.38
C LEU A 16 11.91 -8.87 -4.54
N ASN A 17 11.22 -8.78 -5.68
CA ASN A 17 11.60 -9.48 -6.91
C ASN A 17 12.64 -8.71 -7.74
N ARG A 18 12.95 -7.46 -7.38
CA ARG A 18 13.93 -6.64 -8.11
C ARG A 18 15.36 -7.16 -7.90
N LYS A 19 16.19 -6.99 -8.94
CA LYS A 19 17.64 -7.17 -8.86
C LYS A 19 18.36 -5.83 -8.71
N ILE A 20 19.39 -5.79 -7.89
CA ILE A 20 20.33 -4.67 -7.75
C ILE A 20 21.72 -5.18 -8.12
N LYS A 21 22.34 -4.60 -9.15
CA LYS A 21 23.63 -5.07 -9.69
C LYS A 21 23.62 -6.59 -9.92
N ASP A 22 22.58 -7.06 -10.62
CA ASP A 22 22.30 -8.47 -10.94
C ASP A 22 22.03 -9.43 -9.76
N ASN A 23 22.12 -8.95 -8.53
CA ASN A 23 21.85 -9.73 -7.33
C ASN A 23 20.43 -9.52 -6.83
N LYS A 24 19.85 -10.55 -6.21
CA LYS A 24 18.54 -10.45 -5.57
C LYS A 24 18.58 -9.38 -4.48
N LEU A 25 17.56 -8.52 -4.43
CA LEU A 25 17.42 -7.55 -3.36
C LEU A 25 17.27 -8.26 -2.00
N ILE A 26 18.14 -7.92 -1.06
CA ILE A 26 18.02 -8.25 0.36
C ILE A 26 17.95 -6.91 1.10
N TYR A 27 16.80 -6.61 1.69
CA TYR A 27 16.52 -5.32 2.31
C TYR A 27 16.44 -5.47 3.83
N PHE A 28 17.48 -5.03 4.55
CA PHE A 28 17.58 -5.14 6.00
C PHE A 28 17.35 -3.83 6.75
N ASP A 29 17.05 -2.75 6.03
CA ASP A 29 16.83 -1.42 6.61
C ASP A 29 15.34 -1.16 6.96
N ASN A 30 14.63 -2.20 7.40
CA ASN A 30 13.18 -2.13 7.65
C ASN A 30 12.80 -1.18 8.80
N ALA A 31 13.73 -0.97 9.75
CA ALA A 31 13.55 -0.05 10.88
C ALA A 31 13.53 1.41 10.44
N ALA A 32 14.28 1.77 9.39
CA ALA A 32 14.22 3.11 8.82
C ALA A 32 12.99 3.26 7.92
N THR A 33 12.69 2.27 7.06
CA THR A 33 11.48 2.26 6.23
C THR A 33 11.12 0.85 5.80
N SER A 34 9.85 0.46 5.89
CA SER A 34 9.40 -0.84 5.38
C SER A 34 8.86 -0.76 3.96
N GLN A 35 9.14 -1.79 3.17
CA GLN A 35 8.57 -1.97 1.83
C GLN A 35 7.04 -2.11 1.90
N LYS A 36 6.35 -1.76 0.81
CA LYS A 36 4.88 -1.75 0.78
C LYS A 36 4.36 -3.00 0.04
N PRO A 37 3.38 -3.72 0.62
CA PRO A 37 2.72 -4.78 -0.12
C PRO A 37 1.84 -4.19 -1.22
N LYS A 38 1.52 -5.00 -2.23
CA LYS A 38 0.76 -4.61 -3.41
C LYS A 38 -0.61 -4.04 -3.04
N VAL A 39 -1.29 -4.61 -2.03
CA VAL A 39 -2.58 -4.08 -1.56
C VAL A 39 -2.50 -2.61 -1.15
N VAL A 40 -1.45 -2.20 -0.42
CA VAL A 40 -1.27 -0.79 -0.01
C VAL A 40 -1.02 0.11 -1.21
N ILE A 41 -0.21 -0.35 -2.17
CA ILE A 41 0.10 0.39 -3.40
C ILE A 41 -1.17 0.56 -4.24
N ASP A 42 -1.92 -0.51 -4.43
CA ASP A 42 -3.13 -0.53 -5.26
C ASP A 42 -4.24 0.30 -4.63
N THR A 43 -4.45 0.24 -3.30
CA THR A 43 -5.41 1.08 -2.59
C THR A 43 -5.09 2.56 -2.76
N LEU A 44 -3.82 2.95 -2.62
CA LEU A 44 -3.40 4.34 -2.79
C LEU A 44 -3.57 4.81 -4.24
N SER A 45 -3.18 3.97 -5.21
CA SER A 45 -3.38 4.25 -6.63
C SER A 45 -4.86 4.42 -6.95
N ASN A 46 -5.72 3.50 -6.46
CA ASN A 46 -7.16 3.56 -6.70
C ASN A 46 -7.78 4.83 -6.11
N PHE A 47 -7.42 5.20 -4.89
CA PHE A 47 -7.89 6.44 -4.27
C PHE A 47 -7.52 7.65 -5.12
N TYR A 48 -6.25 7.78 -5.52
CA TYR A 48 -5.82 8.94 -6.31
C TYR A 48 -6.42 8.96 -7.72
N SER A 49 -6.70 7.81 -8.31
CA SER A 49 -7.32 7.72 -9.63
C SER A 49 -8.82 7.98 -9.63
N ASN A 50 -9.54 7.68 -8.54
CA ASN A 50 -11.01 7.68 -8.54
C ASN A 50 -11.66 8.61 -7.49
N ASN A 51 -11.02 8.86 -6.35
CA ASN A 51 -11.66 9.50 -5.19
C ASN A 51 -10.85 10.67 -4.61
N ASN A 52 -9.89 11.21 -5.36
CA ASN A 52 -9.01 12.27 -4.85
C ASN A 52 -9.76 13.59 -4.60
N ALA A 53 -10.02 13.89 -3.33
CA ALA A 53 -10.53 15.18 -2.88
C ALA A 53 -10.16 15.44 -1.42
N ASN A 54 -10.28 16.71 -0.99
CA ASN A 54 -10.15 17.07 0.41
C ASN A 54 -11.28 16.44 1.25
N ILE A 55 -10.95 15.95 2.44
CA ILE A 55 -11.86 15.27 3.39
C ILE A 55 -12.65 16.23 4.29
N HIS A 56 -12.64 17.54 4.00
CA HIS A 56 -13.29 18.56 4.81
C HIS A 56 -14.81 18.65 4.54
N ARG A 57 -15.47 17.50 4.33
CA ARG A 57 -16.93 17.36 4.15
C ARG A 57 -17.53 18.39 3.21
N GLY A 58 -16.88 18.61 2.07
CA GLY A 58 -17.44 19.41 0.99
C GLY A 58 -18.75 18.78 0.51
N VAL A 59 -19.69 19.60 0.06
CA VAL A 59 -21.02 19.14 -0.39
C VAL A 59 -21.00 18.39 -1.73
N HIS A 60 -19.86 18.38 -2.43
CA HIS A 60 -19.71 17.71 -3.71
C HIS A 60 -19.27 16.24 -3.55
N THR A 61 -19.67 15.40 -4.49
CA THR A 61 -19.55 13.94 -4.46
C THR A 61 -18.17 13.43 -4.06
N LEU A 62 -17.11 13.85 -4.75
CA LEU A 62 -15.75 13.37 -4.46
C LEU A 62 -15.27 13.70 -3.05
N SER A 63 -15.67 14.84 -2.46
CA SER A 63 -15.28 15.18 -1.09
C SER A 63 -16.00 14.30 -0.06
N MET A 64 -17.26 13.96 -0.32
CA MET A 64 -18.01 13.02 0.52
C MET A 64 -17.41 11.61 0.44
N GLU A 65 -17.11 11.12 -0.77
CA GLU A 65 -16.48 9.81 -0.98
C GLU A 65 -15.09 9.72 -0.33
N ALA A 66 -14.24 10.74 -0.51
CA ALA A 66 -12.93 10.80 0.12
C ALA A 66 -13.02 10.80 1.65
N THR A 67 -13.98 11.56 2.20
CA THR A 67 -14.22 11.59 3.66
C THR A 67 -14.66 10.23 4.17
N TYR A 68 -15.57 9.56 3.47
CA TYR A 68 -16.07 8.24 3.83
C TYR A 68 -14.94 7.20 3.87
N LEU A 69 -14.15 7.10 2.79
CA LEU A 69 -13.02 6.18 2.71
C LEU A 69 -11.96 6.45 3.78
N TYR A 70 -11.72 7.73 4.11
CA TYR A 70 -10.82 8.11 5.19
C TYR A 70 -11.36 7.68 6.57
N ASP A 71 -12.64 7.91 6.83
CA ASP A 71 -13.27 7.52 8.09
C ASP A 71 -13.33 5.99 8.27
N GLU A 72 -13.50 5.21 7.19
CA GLU A 72 -13.42 3.73 7.21
C GLU A 72 -11.99 3.20 7.44
N SER A 73 -10.96 4.01 7.21
CA SER A 73 -9.55 3.59 7.34
C SER A 73 -9.00 3.67 8.77
N LYS A 74 -9.81 4.14 9.73
CA LYS A 74 -9.43 4.35 11.14
C LYS A 74 -9.46 3.08 11.97
#